data_AF-A0A528TQU9-F1
#
_entry.id   AF-A0A528TQU9-F1
#
_cell.length_a   1.000
_cell.length_b   1.000
_cell.length_c   1.000
_cell.angle_alpha   90.00
_cell.angle_beta   90.00
_cell.angle_gamma   90.00
#
_symmetry.space_group_name_H-M   'P 1'
#
loop_
_entity.id
_entity.type
_entity.pdbx_description
1 polymer ?
#
loop_
_entity_poly.entity_id
_entity_poly.type
_entity_poly.pdbx_seq_one_letter_code
_entity_poly.pdbx_strand_id
1 'polypeptide(L)' 'IHSLRAGRLWGRMKELSLTKERMQEYTAHHRAILQAITDRDGGQAEQRMHSHILTARANILGSETMG' A
#
# COMPACT_ATOMS: atom_id res chain seq x y z
N ILE A 1 23.20 11.22 3.62
CA ILE A 1 22.38 12.47 3.52
C ILE A 1 21.28 12.38 2.45
N HIS A 2 21.46 11.66 1.33
CA HIS A 2 20.44 11.52 0.27
C HIS A 2 19.16 10.75 0.67
N SER A 3 19.28 9.67 1.46
CA SER A 3 18.16 8.80 1.87
C SER A 3 17.09 9.49 2.73
N LEU A 4 17.50 10.41 3.61
CA LEU A 4 16.58 11.14 4.50
C LEU A 4 15.67 12.12 3.74
N ARG A 5 16.13 12.65 2.60
CA ARG A 5 15.31 13.54 1.75
C ARG A 5 14.29 12.75 0.95
N ALA A 6 14.70 11.61 0.38
CA ALA A 6 13.80 10.69 -0.32
C ALA A 6 12.70 10.16 0.60
N GLY A 7 13.04 9.76 1.84
CA GLY A 7 12.04 9.31 2.82
C GLY A 7 11.04 10.40 3.22
N ARG A 8 11.48 11.66 3.35
CA ARG A 8 10.57 12.80 3.63
C ARG A 8 9.65 13.12 2.46
N LEU A 9 10.16 13.10 1.24
CA LEU A 9 9.34 13.30 0.04
C LEU A 9 8.27 12.19 -0.08
N TRP A 10 8.69 10.94 0.12
CA TRP A 10 7.80 9.78 0.14
C TRP A 10 6.69 9.91 1.19
N GLY A 11 7.04 10.31 2.42
CA GLY A 11 6.06 10.56 3.48
C GLY A 11 5.02 11.60 3.09
N ARG A 12 5.46 12.71 2.50
CA ARG A 12 4.56 13.78 2.04
C ARG A 12 3.63 13.33 0.90
N MET A 13 4.14 12.59 -0.09
CA MET A 13 3.32 12.05 -1.17
C MET A 13 2.27 11.07 -0.64
N LYS A 14 2.66 10.23 0.32
CA LYS A 14 1.73 9.32 1.01
C LYS A 14 0.61 10.08 1.71
N GLU A 15 0.92 11.10 2.50
CA GLU A 15 -0.08 11.92 3.19
C GLU A 15 -1.07 12.57 2.21
N LEU A 16 -0.57 13.15 1.12
CA LEU A 16 -1.40 13.79 0.09
C LEU A 16 -2.25 12.78 -0.70
N SER A 17 -1.79 11.53 -0.84
CA SER A 17 -2.51 10.49 -1.56
C SER A 17 -3.68 9.87 -0.77
N LEU A 18 -3.77 10.09 0.54
CA LEU A 18 -4.78 9.44 1.38
C LEU A 18 -6.14 10.13 1.27
N THR A 19 -7.08 9.48 0.59
CA THR A 19 -8.50 9.84 0.58
C THR A 19 -9.32 8.89 1.46
N LYS A 20 -10.59 9.22 1.72
CA LYS A 20 -11.48 8.33 2.51
C LYS A 20 -11.69 6.98 1.81
N GLU A 21 -11.82 7.00 0.49
CA GLU A 21 -12.04 5.82 -0.34
C GLU A 21 -10.81 4.90 -0.31
N ARG A 22 -9.61 5.47 -0.47
CA ARG A 22 -8.35 4.74 -0.37
C ARG A 22 -8.13 4.17 1.04
N MET A 23 -8.53 4.90 2.08
CA MET A 23 -8.46 4.40 3.45
C MET A 23 -9.38 3.18 3.67
N GLN A 24 -10.59 3.19 3.10
CA GLN A 24 -11.52 2.06 3.15
C GLN A 24 -10.92 0.84 2.42
N GLU A 25 -10.35 1.05 1.24
CA GLU A 25 -9.66 0.01 0.47
C GLU A 25 -8.48 -0.59 1.26
N TYR A 26 -7.61 0.24 1.83
CA TYR A 26 -6.48 -0.23 2.64
C TYR A 26 -6.93 -1.00 3.88
N THR A 27 -8.02 -0.56 4.52
CA THR A 27 -8.61 -1.27 5.66
C THR A 27 -9.11 -2.65 5.25
N ALA A 28 -9.74 -2.78 4.08
CA ALA A 28 -10.18 -4.07 3.55
C ALA A 28 -8.98 -4.99 3.25
N HIS A 29 -7.92 -4.46 2.62
CA HIS A 29 -6.68 -5.20 2.38
C HIS A 29 -6.05 -5.69 3.69
N HIS A 30 -5.92 -4.82 4.70
CA HIS A 30 -5.35 -5.19 5.99
C HIS A 30 -6.17 -6.26 6.72
N ARG A 31 -7.50 -6.18 6.67
CA ARG A 31 -8.37 -7.24 7.20
C ARG A 31 -8.15 -8.58 6.50
N ALA A 32 -8.04 -8.58 5.18
CA ALA A 32 -7.81 -9.81 4.42
C ALA A 32 -6.43 -10.42 4.68
N ILE A 33 -5.40 -9.60 4.86
CA ILE A 33 -4.05 -10.05 5.26
C ILE A 33 -4.10 -10.67 6.66
N LEU A 34 -4.73 -9.98 7.62
CA LEU A 34 -4.86 -10.48 8.99
C LEU A 34 -5.62 -11.81 9.02
N GLN A 35 -6.67 -11.95 8.21
CA GLN A 35 -7.41 -13.20 8.09
C GLN A 35 -6.50 -14.33 7.59
N ALA A 36 -5.74 -14.13 6.51
CA ALA A 36 -4.81 -15.15 6.01
C ALA A 36 -3.73 -15.54 7.04
N ILE A 37 -3.19 -14.56 7.78
CA ILE A 37 -2.24 -14.83 8.87
C ILE A 37 -2.90 -15.65 9.99
N THR A 38 -4.14 -15.30 10.35
CA THR A 38 -4.93 -16.00 11.39
C THR A 38 -5.18 -17.45 10.99
N ASP A 39 -5.51 -17.67 9.72
CA ASP A 39 -5.75 -18.99 9.12
C ASP A 39 -4.45 -19.78 8.88
N ARG A 40 -3.28 -19.20 9.25
CA ARG A 40 -1.93 -19.76 9.02
C ARG A 40 -1.60 -20.02 7.56
N ASP A 41 -2.28 -19.33 6.64
CA ASP A 41 -2.01 -19.39 5.21
C ASP A 41 -0.98 -18.32 4.82
N GLY A 42 0.29 -18.71 4.93
CA GLY A 42 1.42 -17.83 4.60
C GLY A 42 1.44 -17.40 3.13
N GLY A 43 1.04 -18.28 2.21
CA GLY A 43 1.02 -17.98 0.78
C GLY A 43 -0.03 -16.92 0.44
N GLN A 44 -1.24 -17.04 1.01
CA GLN A 44 -2.27 -16.02 0.85
C GLN A 44 -1.90 -14.71 1.55
N ALA A 45 -1.27 -14.77 2.72
CA ALA A 45 -0.82 -13.56 3.41
C ALA A 45 0.20 -12.78 2.57
N GLU A 46 1.17 -13.49 1.97
CA GLU A 46 2.16 -12.90 1.06
C GLU A 46 1.50 -12.26 -0.16
N GLN A 47 0.65 -13.00 -0.87
CA GLN A 47 -0.04 -12.51 -2.07
C GLN A 47 -0.86 -11.25 -1.78
N ARG A 48 -1.61 -11.25 -0.67
CA ARG A 48 -2.43 -10.10 -0.26
C ARG A 48 -1.59 -8.90 0.14
N MET A 49 -0.47 -9.11 0.83
CA MET A 49 0.47 -8.04 1.17
C MET A 49 1.12 -7.45 -0.08
N HIS A 50 1.54 -8.29 -1.02
CA HIS A 50 2.11 -7.85 -2.29
C HIS A 50 1.11 -6.98 -3.08
N SER A 51 -0.14 -7.43 -3.21
CA SER A 51 -1.20 -6.64 -3.82
C SER A 51 -1.42 -5.30 -3.11
N HIS A 52 -1.46 -5.29 -1.77
CA HIS A 52 -1.60 -4.06 -0.99
C HIS A 52 -0.50 -3.05 -1.29
N ILE A 53 0.77 -3.49 -1.34
CA ILE A 53 1.92 -2.64 -1.62
C ILE A 53 1.85 -2.06 -3.04
N LEU A 54 1.46 -2.86 -4.03
CA LEU A 54 1.32 -2.38 -5.40
C LEU A 54 0.22 -1.32 -5.53
N THR A 55 -0.94 -1.54 -4.92
CA THR A 55 -2.03 -0.55 -4.86
C THR A 55 -1.56 0.73 -4.17
N ALA A 56 -0.90 0.61 -3.01
CA ALA A 56 -0.38 1.77 -2.29
C ALA A 56 0.65 2.55 -3.11
N ARG A 57 1.56 1.85 -3.80
CA ARG A 57 2.53 2.46 -4.71
C ARG A 57 1.84 3.23 -5.84
N ALA A 58 0.86 2.62 -6.50
CA ALA A 58 0.12 3.27 -7.58
C ALA A 58 -0.65 4.51 -7.09
N ASN A 59 -1.23 4.46 -5.89
CA ASN A 59 -1.92 5.61 -5.31
C ASN A 59 -0.98 6.76 -4.93
N ILE A 60 0.26 6.45 -4.52
CA ILE A 60 1.27 7.45 -4.14
C ILE A 60 1.93 8.10 -5.36
N LEU A 61 2.28 7.29 -6.37
CA LEU A 61 3.02 7.76 -7.55
C LEU A 61 2.11 8.18 -8.72
N GLY A 62 0.82 7.87 -8.64
CA GLY A 62 -0.06 7.83 -9.80
C GLY A 62 0.14 6.54 -10.59
N SER A 63 -0.89 6.08 -11.28
CA SER A 63 -0.71 5.09 -12.34
C SER A 63 0.19 5.74 -13.39
N GLU A 64 1.33 5.13 -13.73
CA GLU A 64 1.98 5.47 -14.99
C GLU A 64 0.93 5.24 -16.08
N THR A 65 0.31 6.32 -16.56
CA THR A 65 -0.40 6.30 -17.83
C THR A 65 0.69 6.03 -18.86
N MET A 66 0.85 4.76 -19.23
CA MET A 66 1.53 4.41 -20.48
C MET A 66 0.77 5.13 -21.60
N GLY A 67 1.38 6.18 -22.12
CA GLY A 67 1.18 6.61 -23.51
C GLY A 67 2.00 5.72 -24.44
#